data_AF-A0A7R9GNZ4-F1
#
_entry.id   AF-A0A7R9GNZ4-F1
#
_cell.length_a   1.000
_cell.length_b   1.000
_cell.length_c   1.000
_cell.angle_alpha   90.00
_cell.angle_beta   90.00
_cell.angle_gamma   90.00
#
_symmetry.space_group_name_H-M   'P 1'
#
loop_
_entity.id
_entity.type
_entity.pdbx_description
1 polymer ?
#
loop_
_entity_poly.entity_id
_entity_poly.type
_entity_poly.pdbx_seq_one_letter_code
_entity_poly.pdbx_strand_id
1 'polypeptide(L)'
;MNLGEAQQFLREYEREAAEMCFRVKQSQWNFSTNITDANKRRMLEEQALESKLDRLSWRRATSFTWTRLPDSQTRRQLNMLVTQTRAGLPDNEFDELICTSGFRDAGQQERSLYEDEEFESHIDEVWATVAPLYRQLHTYVRRRLIQQYGSQRVRPDGPIPAHLLGM
;
A
#
# COMPACT_ATOMS: atom_id res chain seq x y z
N MET A 1 15.46 29.61 -5.72
CA MET A 1 15.17 28.17 -5.54
C MET A 1 14.43 27.74 -6.79
N ASN A 2 14.99 26.81 -7.56
CA ASN A 2 14.69 26.72 -8.99
C ASN A 2 13.72 25.59 -9.28
N LEU A 3 12.46 25.94 -9.56
CA LEU A 3 11.43 25.03 -10.07
C LEU A 3 11.97 24.15 -11.22
N GLY A 4 12.81 24.71 -12.10
CA GLY A 4 13.42 23.97 -13.20
C GLY A 4 14.36 22.84 -12.76
N GLU A 5 15.04 22.98 -11.62
CA GLU A 5 15.92 21.92 -11.07
C GLU A 5 15.08 20.77 -10.50
N ALA A 6 14.01 21.10 -9.76
CA ALA A 6 13.06 20.11 -9.25
C ALA A 6 12.40 19.33 -10.40
N GLN A 7 11.95 20.02 -11.45
CA GLN A 7 11.36 19.37 -12.62
C GLN A 7 12.37 18.52 -13.39
N GLN A 8 13.62 18.95 -13.49
CA GLN A 8 14.68 18.16 -14.12
C GLN A 8 14.96 16.88 -13.34
N PHE A 9 15.08 16.99 -12.01
CA PHE A 9 15.21 15.83 -11.12
C PHE A 9 14.06 14.84 -11.30
N LEU A 10 12.82 15.31 -11.30
CA LEU A 10 11.65 14.43 -11.45
C LEU A 10 11.66 13.68 -12.80
N ARG A 11 12.05 14.34 -13.89
CA ARG A 11 12.19 13.69 -15.21
C ARG A 11 13.27 12.61 -15.23
N GLU A 12 14.42 12.91 -14.63
CA GLU A 12 15.53 11.95 -14.50
C GLU A 12 15.10 10.74 -13.66
N TYR A 13 14.48 11.02 -12.52
CA TYR A 13 13.94 9.99 -11.63
C TYR A 13 12.90 9.12 -12.33
N GLU A 14 11.92 9.71 -13.02
CA GLU A 14 10.86 8.97 -13.71
C GLU A 14 11.42 8.00 -14.74
N ARG A 15 12.42 8.44 -15.53
CA ARG A 15 13.10 7.57 -16.50
C ARG A 15 13.81 6.40 -15.83
N GLU A 16 14.62 6.68 -14.80
CA GLU A 16 15.40 5.64 -14.09
C GLU A 16 14.49 4.68 -13.31
N ALA A 17 13.48 5.20 -12.64
CA ALA A 17 12.51 4.42 -11.89
C ALA A 17 11.67 3.53 -12.81
N ALA A 18 11.29 4.00 -14.00
CA ALA A 18 10.57 3.18 -14.98
C ALA A 18 11.38 1.96 -15.42
N GLU A 19 12.68 2.14 -15.70
CA GLU A 19 13.57 1.04 -16.06
C GLU A 19 13.77 0.06 -14.89
N MET A 20 13.97 0.56 -13.66
CA MET A 20 14.11 -0.30 -12.47
C MET A 20 12.84 -1.10 -12.23
N CYS A 21 11.68 -0.45 -12.26
CA CYS A 21 10.39 -1.07 -12.05
C CYS A 21 10.17 -2.19 -13.07
N PHE A 22 10.47 -1.96 -14.35
CA PHE A 22 10.36 -2.99 -15.37
C PHE A 22 11.21 -4.23 -15.02
N ARG A 23 12.48 -4.05 -14.63
CA ARG A 23 13.37 -5.17 -14.28
C ARG A 23 12.92 -5.92 -13.03
N VAL A 24 12.58 -5.18 -11.97
CA VAL A 24 12.10 -5.77 -10.71
C VAL A 24 10.82 -6.55 -10.96
N LYS A 25 9.83 -5.96 -11.63
CA LYS A 25 8.56 -6.62 -11.92
C LYS A 25 8.73 -7.85 -12.80
N GLN A 26 9.61 -7.80 -13.79
CA GLN A 26 9.94 -8.97 -14.60
C GLN A 26 10.61 -10.07 -13.76
N SER A 27 11.53 -9.72 -12.87
CA SER A 27 12.21 -10.70 -11.99
C SER A 27 11.25 -11.34 -10.98
N GLN A 28 10.33 -10.54 -10.41
CA GLN A 28 9.26 -10.99 -9.52
C GLN A 28 8.34 -11.95 -10.25
N TRP A 29 7.87 -11.57 -11.45
CA TRP A 29 7.03 -12.43 -12.29
C TRP A 29 7.72 -13.77 -12.57
N ASN A 30 8.98 -13.74 -13.02
CA ASN A 30 9.74 -14.94 -13.33
C ASN A 30 9.84 -15.89 -12.13
N PHE A 31 10.05 -15.37 -10.91
CA PHE A 31 10.06 -16.17 -9.69
C PHE A 31 8.67 -16.70 -9.34
N SER A 32 7.62 -15.87 -9.41
CA SER A 32 6.24 -16.28 -9.14
C SER A 32 5.74 -17.36 -10.10
N THR A 33 6.15 -17.32 -11.37
CA THR A 33 5.78 -18.33 -12.37
C THR A 33 6.71 -19.55 -12.37
N ASN A 34 7.93 -19.42 -11.84
CA ASN A 34 8.93 -20.47 -11.83
C ASN A 34 9.80 -20.34 -10.57
N ILE A 35 9.35 -20.98 -9.49
CA ILE A 35 9.96 -20.90 -8.16
C ILE A 35 11.24 -21.74 -8.14
N THR A 36 12.38 -21.07 -8.34
CA THR A 36 13.72 -21.67 -8.26
C THR A 36 14.67 -20.76 -7.50
N ASP A 37 15.74 -21.32 -6.93
CA ASP A 37 16.75 -20.54 -6.21
C ASP A 37 17.49 -19.54 -7.10
N ALA A 38 17.63 -19.84 -8.39
CA ALA A 38 18.23 -18.92 -9.36
C ALA A 38 17.32 -17.70 -9.59
N ASN A 39 16.03 -17.93 -9.83
CA ASN A 39 15.06 -16.84 -10.01
C ASN A 39 14.88 -16.02 -8.72
N LYS A 40 14.88 -16.69 -7.56
CA LYS A 40 14.82 -16.04 -6.25
C LYS A 40 16.02 -15.10 -6.04
N ARG A 41 17.24 -15.57 -6.30
CA ARG A 41 18.47 -14.76 -6.18
C ARG A 41 18.41 -13.53 -7.09
N ARG A 42 18.04 -13.72 -8.36
CA ARG A 42 17.91 -12.62 -9.32
C ARG A 42 16.88 -11.59 -8.90
N MET A 43 15.73 -12.04 -8.38
CA MET A 43 14.70 -11.14 -7.86
C MET A 43 15.21 -10.31 -6.68
N LEU A 44 15.90 -10.93 -5.73
CA LEU A 44 16.46 -10.23 -4.57
C LEU A 44 17.55 -9.22 -4.97
N GLU A 45 18.38 -9.55 -5.96
CA GLU A 45 19.40 -8.65 -6.50
C GLU A 45 18.77 -7.39 -7.12
N GLU A 46 17.75 -7.54 -7.98
CA GLU A 46 17.06 -6.40 -8.59
C GLU A 46 16.33 -5.55 -7.52
N GLN A 47 15.70 -6.18 -6.53
CA GLN A 47 15.03 -5.46 -5.43
C GLN A 47 16.03 -4.69 -4.54
N ALA A 48 17.24 -5.21 -4.36
CA ALA A 48 18.30 -4.49 -3.64
C ALA A 48 18.81 -3.28 -4.44
N LEU A 49 18.81 -3.33 -5.78
CA LEU A 49 19.14 -2.19 -6.63
C LEU A 49 18.06 -1.10 -6.57
N GLU A 50 16.79 -1.48 -6.64
CA GLU A 50 15.64 -0.59 -6.45
C GLU A 50 15.72 0.13 -5.09
N SER A 51 15.96 -0.61 -4.01
CA SER A 51 16.10 -0.03 -2.67
C SER A 51 17.23 1.02 -2.58
N LYS A 52 18.33 0.83 -3.33
CA LYS A 52 19.42 1.82 -3.40
C LYS A 52 19.00 3.08 -4.15
N LEU A 53 18.30 2.92 -5.28
CA LEU A 53 17.79 4.05 -6.06
C LEU A 53 16.80 4.87 -5.22
N ASP A 54 15.90 4.20 -4.51
CA ASP A 54 14.94 4.84 -3.61
C ASP A 54 15.62 5.67 -2.53
N ARG A 55 16.68 5.15 -1.90
CA ARG A 55 17.50 5.89 -0.92
C ARG A 55 18.14 7.15 -1.46
N LEU A 56 18.73 7.07 -2.64
CA LEU A 56 19.38 8.21 -3.29
C LEU A 56 18.34 9.25 -3.71
N SER A 57 17.24 8.80 -4.28
CA SER A 57 16.14 9.63 -4.75
C SER A 57 15.44 10.34 -3.60
N TRP A 58 15.18 9.63 -2.49
CA TRP A 58 14.61 10.21 -1.28
C TRP A 58 15.53 11.30 -0.72
N ARG A 59 16.82 11.04 -0.52
CA ARG A 59 17.79 12.05 -0.02
C ARG A 59 17.83 13.31 -0.88
N ARG A 60 17.72 13.15 -2.20
CA ARG A 60 17.65 14.28 -3.14
C ARG A 60 16.29 14.98 -3.06
N ALA A 61 15.19 14.24 -2.90
CA ALA A 61 13.85 14.81 -2.76
C ALA A 61 13.69 15.65 -1.48
N THR A 62 14.20 15.19 -0.33
CA THR A 62 14.10 15.91 0.96
C THR A 62 14.93 17.19 1.00
N SER A 63 15.94 17.34 0.13
CA SER A 63 16.74 18.57 0.06
C SER A 63 15.99 19.72 -0.62
N PHE A 64 14.96 19.42 -1.42
CA PHE A 64 14.09 20.45 -2.00
C PHE A 64 13.09 20.96 -0.97
N THR A 65 12.96 22.28 -0.82
CA THR A 65 11.88 22.89 -0.03
C THR A 65 10.58 22.91 -0.84
N TRP A 66 9.97 21.75 -1.00
CA TRP A 66 8.80 21.52 -1.86
C TRP A 66 7.52 22.24 -1.38
N THR A 67 7.39 22.54 -0.08
CA THR A 67 6.23 23.26 0.49
C THR A 67 6.01 24.66 -0.09
N ARG A 68 7.09 25.30 -0.59
CA ARG A 68 7.07 26.66 -1.15
C ARG A 68 7.00 26.70 -2.67
N LEU A 69 6.89 25.54 -3.33
CA LEU A 69 6.80 25.50 -4.79
C LEU A 69 5.42 25.99 -5.28
N PRO A 70 5.39 26.85 -6.32
CA PRO A 70 4.13 27.35 -6.88
C PRO A 70 3.40 26.29 -7.72
N ASP A 71 4.14 25.36 -8.34
CA ASP A 71 3.57 24.32 -9.18
C ASP A 71 2.99 23.17 -8.34
N SER A 72 1.68 22.97 -8.44
CA SER A 72 0.94 21.99 -7.64
C SER A 72 1.33 20.55 -7.99
N GLN A 73 1.59 20.25 -9.27
CA GLN A 73 1.95 18.92 -9.75
C GLN A 73 3.35 18.51 -9.28
N THR A 74 4.36 19.36 -9.51
CA THR A 74 5.74 19.13 -9.04
C THR A 74 5.78 18.96 -7.52
N ARG A 75 5.02 19.80 -6.79
CA ARG A 75 4.90 19.69 -5.34
C ARG A 75 4.30 18.35 -4.91
N ARG A 76 3.23 17.90 -5.58
CA ARG A 76 2.59 16.60 -5.32
C ARG A 76 3.56 15.44 -5.59
N GLN A 77 4.26 15.45 -6.71
CA GLN A 77 5.23 14.40 -7.06
C GLN A 77 6.38 14.32 -6.05
N LEU A 78 6.93 15.46 -5.62
CA LEU A 78 7.95 15.49 -4.57
C LEU A 78 7.42 15.04 -3.21
N ASN A 79 6.21 15.46 -2.84
CA ASN A 79 5.56 15.01 -1.61
C ASN A 79 5.44 13.47 -1.62
N MET A 80 4.93 12.88 -2.70
CA MET A 80 4.83 11.43 -2.85
C MET A 80 6.18 10.71 -2.65
N LEU A 81 7.27 11.23 -3.24
CA LEU A 81 8.62 10.66 -3.08
C LEU A 81 9.18 10.77 -1.67
N VAL A 82 8.78 11.79 -0.91
CA VAL A 82 9.25 11.98 0.47
C VAL A 82 8.43 11.16 1.45
N THR A 83 7.10 11.11 1.27
CA THR A 83 6.17 10.53 2.24
C THR A 83 5.94 9.03 2.04
N GLN A 84 5.98 8.51 0.81
CA GLN A 84 5.71 7.08 0.55
C GLN A 84 6.94 6.19 0.57
N THR A 85 8.13 6.74 0.28
CA THR A 85 9.30 5.89 0.07
C THR A 85 9.87 5.40 1.41
N ARG A 86 9.98 4.07 1.57
CA ARG A 86 10.59 3.39 2.73
C ARG A 86 12.10 3.62 2.89
N ALA A 87 12.68 4.47 2.03
CA ALA A 87 14.08 4.79 1.90
C ALA A 87 14.70 5.57 3.07
N GLY A 88 13.88 6.17 3.93
CA GLY A 88 14.35 7.01 5.04
C GLY A 88 15.07 6.25 6.16
N LEU A 89 15.06 4.91 6.18
CA LEU A 89 15.43 4.11 7.35
C LEU A 89 16.73 3.30 7.20
N PRO A 90 17.43 3.01 8.32
CA PRO A 90 18.43 1.95 8.39
C PRO A 90 17.78 0.56 8.26
N ASP A 91 18.55 -0.45 7.82
CA ASP A 91 18.04 -1.77 7.41
C ASP A 91 17.34 -2.58 8.53
N ASN A 92 17.43 -2.15 9.79
CA ASN A 92 17.03 -2.89 10.99
C ASN A 92 15.71 -2.44 11.65
N GLU A 93 15.06 -1.37 11.17
CA GLU A 93 13.97 -0.70 11.92
C GLU A 93 12.66 -0.59 11.11
N PHE A 94 12.14 -1.72 10.64
CA PHE A 94 10.86 -1.75 9.92
C PHE A 94 9.65 -1.33 10.78
N ASP A 95 9.71 -1.54 12.10
CA ASP A 95 8.60 -1.22 13.01
C ASP A 95 8.52 0.28 13.37
N GLU A 96 9.62 1.05 13.19
CA GLU A 96 9.66 2.50 13.42
C GLU A 96 9.24 3.35 12.20
N LEU A 97 8.87 2.68 11.10
CA LEU A 97 8.58 3.26 9.78
C LEU A 97 7.47 4.32 9.78
N ILE A 98 6.57 4.23 10.75
CA ILE A 98 5.40 5.10 10.85
C ILE A 98 5.77 6.45 11.48
N CYS A 99 6.51 6.43 12.60
CA CYS A 99 6.77 7.65 13.38
C CYS A 99 7.72 8.62 12.65
N THR A 100 8.62 8.08 11.81
CA THR A 100 9.61 8.86 11.06
C THR A 100 9.06 9.47 9.76
N SER A 101 7.99 8.90 9.20
CA SER A 101 7.35 9.36 7.95
C SER A 101 6.30 10.46 8.16
N GLY A 102 6.09 10.89 9.41
CA GLY A 102 5.11 11.93 9.76
C GLY A 102 3.68 11.40 9.94
N PHE A 103 3.48 10.08 9.91
CA PHE A 103 2.21 9.42 10.22
C PHE A 103 2.16 8.97 11.68
N ARG A 104 0.95 8.79 12.21
CA ARG A 104 0.68 8.29 13.56
C ARG A 104 0.79 6.77 13.65
N ASP A 105 0.21 6.07 12.67
CA ASP A 105 0.13 4.61 12.58
C ASP A 105 0.13 4.16 11.10
N ALA A 106 0.33 2.87 10.85
CA ALA A 106 0.30 2.30 9.49
C ALA A 106 -1.07 2.51 8.83
N GLY A 107 -2.15 2.54 9.62
CA GLY A 107 -3.49 2.81 9.11
C GLY A 107 -3.61 4.22 8.53
N GLN A 108 -3.04 5.24 9.17
CA GLN A 108 -3.02 6.60 8.63
C GLN A 108 -2.20 6.66 7.33
N GLN A 109 -1.09 5.94 7.26
CA GLN A 109 -0.30 5.83 6.02
C GLN A 109 -1.14 5.18 4.89
N GLU A 110 -1.86 4.09 5.17
CA GLU A 110 -2.74 3.45 4.19
C GLU A 110 -3.87 4.37 3.72
N ARG A 111 -4.51 5.09 4.65
CA ARG A 111 -5.57 6.06 4.33
C ARG A 111 -5.07 7.25 3.50
N SER A 112 -3.80 7.64 3.69
CA SER A 112 -3.20 8.74 2.92
C SER A 112 -3.21 8.51 1.40
N LEU A 113 -3.29 7.25 0.94
CA LEU A 113 -3.38 6.91 -0.48
C LEU A 113 -4.65 7.44 -1.15
N TYR A 114 -5.72 7.63 -0.38
CA TYR A 114 -6.98 8.16 -0.86
C TYR A 114 -7.04 9.68 -0.84
N GLU A 115 -6.08 10.35 -0.17
CA GLU A 115 -5.98 11.80 -0.04
C GLU A 115 -7.29 12.47 0.41
N ASP A 116 -8.03 11.76 1.26
CA ASP A 116 -9.33 12.16 1.78
C ASP A 116 -9.25 12.22 3.31
N GLU A 117 -9.36 13.43 3.86
CA GLU A 117 -9.32 13.65 5.31
C GLU A 117 -10.56 13.10 6.01
N GLU A 118 -11.67 12.93 5.29
CA GLU A 118 -12.96 12.43 5.78
C GLU A 118 -13.20 10.96 5.42
N PHE A 119 -12.16 10.26 4.94
CA PHE A 119 -12.23 8.88 4.46
C PHE A 119 -12.99 7.94 5.41
N GLU A 120 -12.72 8.02 6.72
CA GLU A 120 -13.38 7.18 7.72
C GLU A 120 -14.90 7.44 7.78
N SER A 121 -15.32 8.71 7.73
CA SER A 121 -16.73 9.09 7.72
C SER A 121 -17.43 8.60 6.45
N HIS A 122 -16.79 8.78 5.28
CA HIS A 122 -17.34 8.29 4.01
C HIS A 122 -17.51 6.76 4.01
N ILE A 123 -16.56 6.02 4.58
CA ILE A 123 -16.66 4.56 4.72
C ILE A 123 -17.80 4.16 5.66
N ASP A 124 -17.99 4.87 6.77
CA ASP A 124 -19.08 4.62 7.71
C ASP A 124 -20.47 4.85 7.06
N GLU A 125 -20.61 5.89 6.25
CA GLU A 125 -21.83 6.18 5.48
C GLU A 125 -22.14 5.09 4.44
N VAL A 126 -21.13 4.65 3.70
CA VAL A 126 -21.26 3.55 2.73
C VAL A 126 -21.64 2.26 3.45
N TRP A 127 -20.98 1.95 4.58
CA TRP A 127 -21.32 0.79 5.38
C TRP A 127 -22.75 0.85 5.91
N ALA A 128 -23.21 2.01 6.39
CA ALA A 128 -24.59 2.20 6.85
C ALA A 128 -25.61 1.90 5.74
N THR A 129 -25.26 2.22 4.48
CA THR A 129 -26.08 1.95 3.30
C THR A 129 -26.13 0.45 2.96
N VAL A 130 -24.99 -0.26 3.06
CA VAL A 130 -24.88 -1.69 2.69
C VAL A 130 -25.35 -2.63 3.81
N ALA A 131 -25.21 -2.22 5.08
CA ALA A 131 -25.45 -3.05 6.25
C ALA A 131 -26.85 -3.70 6.30
N PRO A 132 -27.97 -3.03 5.93
CA PRO A 132 -29.29 -3.66 5.90
C PRO A 132 -29.37 -4.87 4.96
N LEU A 133 -28.76 -4.78 3.78
CA LEU A 133 -28.71 -5.88 2.82
C LEU A 133 -27.78 -7.00 3.31
N TYR A 134 -26.59 -6.65 3.80
CA TYR A 134 -25.65 -7.62 4.36
C TYR A 134 -26.28 -8.44 5.49
N ARG A 135 -27.04 -7.82 6.40
CA ARG A 135 -27.73 -8.52 7.50
C ARG A 135 -28.78 -9.52 7.01
N GLN A 136 -29.52 -9.19 5.94
CA GLN A 136 -30.48 -10.11 5.32
C GLN A 136 -29.75 -11.31 4.69
N LEU A 137 -28.69 -11.05 3.94
CA LEU A 137 -27.87 -12.10 3.33
C LEU A 137 -27.22 -12.99 4.40
N HIS A 138 -26.57 -12.40 5.41
CA HIS A 138 -25.98 -13.11 6.55
C HIS A 138 -27.02 -14.01 7.23
N THR A 139 -28.23 -13.52 7.46
CA THR A 139 -29.32 -14.31 8.06
C THR A 139 -29.75 -15.46 7.16
N TYR A 140 -29.90 -15.22 5.86
CA TYR A 140 -30.27 -16.25 4.89
C TYR A 140 -29.20 -17.35 4.80
N VAL A 141 -27.94 -16.97 4.64
CA VAL A 141 -26.79 -17.91 4.59
C VAL A 141 -26.69 -18.71 5.88
N ARG A 142 -26.79 -18.07 7.05
CA ARG A 142 -26.79 -18.77 8.34
C ARG A 142 -27.88 -19.83 8.43
N ARG A 143 -29.10 -19.52 7.98
CA ARG A 143 -30.21 -20.50 7.96
C ARG A 143 -29.89 -21.69 7.07
N ARG A 144 -29.30 -21.46 5.89
CA ARG A 144 -28.89 -22.54 4.98
C ARG A 144 -27.77 -23.40 5.57
N LEU A 145 -26.79 -22.79 6.23
CA LEU A 145 -25.72 -23.53 6.91
C LEU A 145 -26.26 -24.37 8.08
N ILE A 146 -27.25 -23.88 8.82
CA ILE A 146 -27.92 -24.67 9.87
C ILE A 146 -28.65 -25.88 9.27
N GLN A 147 -29.33 -25.73 8.12
CA GLN A 147 -29.97 -26.86 7.44
C GLN A 147 -28.97 -27.93 7.01
N GLN A 148 -27.77 -27.53 6.60
CA GLN A 148 -26.74 -28.43 6.10
C GLN A 148 -25.90 -29.08 7.21
N TYR A 149 -25.49 -28.31 8.22
CA TYR A 149 -24.52 -28.73 9.24
C TYR A 149 -25.11 -28.91 10.64
N GLY A 150 -26.39 -28.55 10.83
CA GLY A 150 -27.09 -28.63 12.10
C GLY A 150 -26.81 -27.46 13.06
N SER A 151 -27.75 -27.23 13.98
CA SER A 151 -27.69 -26.16 14.98
C SER A 151 -26.59 -26.34 16.04
N GLN A 152 -26.00 -27.53 16.13
CA GLN A 152 -24.85 -27.81 17.01
C GLN A 152 -23.56 -27.16 16.48
N ARG A 153 -23.44 -27.00 15.16
CA ARG A 153 -22.25 -26.42 14.51
C ARG A 153 -22.42 -24.95 14.17
N VAL A 154 -23.64 -24.52 13.89
CA VAL A 154 -23.96 -23.12 13.60
C VAL A 154 -25.08 -22.65 14.52
N ARG A 155 -24.77 -21.69 15.37
CA ARG A 155 -25.76 -21.12 16.28
C ARG A 155 -26.78 -20.27 15.51
N PRO A 156 -28.09 -20.35 15.84
CA PRO A 156 -29.13 -19.56 15.18
C PRO A 156 -29.06 -18.05 15.48
N ASP A 157 -28.51 -17.70 16.65
CA ASP A 157 -28.43 -16.36 17.23
C ASP A 157 -26.99 -15.81 17.27
N GLY A 158 -26.02 -16.58 16.79
CA GLY A 158 -24.59 -16.24 16.85
C GLY A 158 -23.99 -15.80 15.51
N PRO A 159 -22.69 -15.44 15.54
CA PRO A 159 -21.91 -15.29 14.32
C PRO A 159 -21.76 -16.63 13.59
N ILE A 160 -21.59 -16.57 12.26
CA ILE A 160 -21.28 -17.76 11.46
C ILE A 160 -19.81 -18.15 11.72
N PRO A 161 -19.49 -19.42 12.01
CA PRO A 161 -18.10 -19.88 12.11
C PRO A 161 -17.31 -19.61 10.82
N ALA A 162 -16.14 -18.97 10.92
CA ALA A 162 -15.38 -18.49 9.76
C ALA A 162 -14.98 -19.60 8.77
N HIS A 163 -14.65 -20.80 9.27
CA HIS A 163 -14.26 -21.97 8.45
C HIS A 163 -15.41 -22.56 7.60
N LEU A 164 -16.64 -22.05 7.73
CA LEU A 164 -17.81 -22.49 6.95
C LEU A 164 -18.14 -21.55 5.78
N LEU A 165 -17.28 -20.56 5.51
CA LEU A 165 -17.48 -19.57 4.44
C LEU A 165 -16.74 -19.89 3.14
N GLY A 166 -16.14 -21.09 3.04
CA GLY A 166 -15.48 -21.56 1.81
C GLY A 166 -14.08 -20.97 1.57
N MET A 167 -13.47 -20.39 2.61
CA MET A 167 -12.10 -19.89 2.62
C MET A 167 -11.14 -20.92 3.21
#